data_AF-A0A2H2ZHQ7-F1
#
_entry.id   AF-A0A2H2ZHQ7-F1
#
_cell.length_a   1.000
_cell.length_b   1.000
_cell.length_c   1.000
_cell.angle_alpha   90.00
_cell.angle_beta   90.00
_cell.angle_gamma   90.00
#
_symmetry.space_group_name_H-M   'P 1'
#
loop_
_entity.id
_entity.type
_entity.pdbx_description
1 polymer ?
#
loop_
_entity_poly.entity_id
_entity_poly.type
_entity_poly.pdbx_seq_one_letter_code
_entity_poly.pdbx_strand_id
1 'polypeptide(L)'
;MGVTKQQISLGKNLVEAIKHLRYEHVERVMWIDALCINQADEKEKETQIPLMGHIYTAARRVVAWLGPEFPNTKLAFRSLEYLGRQLEWASGHFIPLPGATKHRWYSKVEELPFEEDVWTAFYEVYSLDWFQRLWVLQEIQLGESNAVLTSEPDI
;
A
#
# COMPACT_ATOMS: atom_id res chain seq x y z
N MET A 1 35.46 -11.86 -1.36
CA MET A 1 34.13 -12.43 -1.67
C MET A 1 33.70 -11.84 -3.01
N GLY A 2 33.45 -12.68 -4.02
CA GLY A 2 33.12 -12.21 -5.37
C GLY A 2 31.67 -11.74 -5.42
N VAL A 3 31.44 -10.49 -5.83
CA VAL A 3 30.09 -10.01 -6.14
C VAL A 3 29.72 -10.60 -7.51
N THR A 4 28.85 -11.60 -7.52
CA THR A 4 28.29 -12.14 -8.76
C THR A 4 27.36 -11.10 -9.35
N LYS A 5 27.67 -10.58 -10.55
CA LYS A 5 26.78 -9.67 -11.27
C LYS A 5 25.63 -10.47 -11.86
N GLN A 6 24.43 -10.31 -11.31
CA GLN A 6 23.20 -10.87 -11.85
C GLN A 6 22.39 -9.77 -12.53
N GLN A 7 21.89 -10.02 -13.75
CA GLN A 7 20.94 -9.14 -14.41
C GLN A 7 19.53 -9.55 -14.02
N ILE A 8 18.72 -8.59 -13.56
CA ILE A 8 17.33 -8.80 -13.16
C ILE A 8 16.45 -7.90 -14.03
N SER A 9 15.43 -8.49 -14.66
CA SER A 9 14.41 -7.75 -15.38
C SER A 9 13.35 -7.26 -14.40
N LEU A 10 13.08 -5.96 -14.38
CA LEU A 10 12.10 -5.36 -13.48
C LEU A 10 10.93 -4.76 -14.26
N GLY A 11 9.72 -4.93 -13.71
CA GLY A 11 8.54 -4.25 -14.22
C GLY A 11 8.66 -2.72 -14.07
N LYS A 12 8.05 -1.98 -15.01
CA LYS A 12 8.08 -0.52 -15.03
C LYS A 12 7.63 0.10 -13.70
N ASN A 13 6.55 -0.42 -13.10
CA ASN A 13 6.02 0.08 -11.83
C ASN A 13 7.03 -0.02 -10.69
N LEU A 14 7.78 -1.13 -10.60
CA LEU A 14 8.81 -1.33 -9.58
C LEU A 14 10.02 -0.40 -9.81
N VAL A 15 10.43 -0.23 -11.06
CA VAL A 15 11.51 0.71 -11.41
C VAL A 15 11.14 2.13 -10.99
N GLU A 16 9.91 2.56 -11.27
CA GLU A 16 9.43 3.87 -10.86
C GLU A 16 9.32 3.99 -9.34
N ALA A 17 8.81 2.96 -8.65
CA ALA A 17 8.75 2.93 -7.19
C ALA A 17 10.13 3.14 -6.56
N ILE A 18 11.15 2.38 -7.01
CA ILE A 18 12.51 2.49 -6.46
C ILE A 18 13.09 3.88 -6.68
N LYS A 19 12.84 4.52 -7.83
CA LYS A 19 13.30 5.89 -8.09
C LYS A 19 12.64 6.90 -7.18
N HIS A 20 11.32 6.81 -6.98
CA HIS A 20 10.55 7.75 -6.16
C HIS A 20 10.82 7.57 -4.67
N LEU A 21 11.03 6.34 -4.22
CA LEU A 21 11.30 6.04 -2.81
C LEU A 21 12.76 6.25 -2.43
N ARG A 22 13.68 6.48 -3.37
CA ARG A 22 15.08 6.71 -3.03
C ARG A 22 15.25 8.10 -2.41
N TYR A 23 15.93 8.18 -1.27
CA TYR A 23 16.36 9.47 -0.73
C TYR A 23 17.46 10.09 -1.60
N GLU A 24 17.44 11.41 -1.78
CA GLU A 24 18.36 12.10 -2.68
C GLU A 24 19.83 12.00 -2.23
N HIS A 25 20.07 11.98 -0.92
CA HIS A 25 21.41 12.16 -0.35
C HIS A 25 21.84 11.06 0.62
N VAL A 26 20.97 10.10 0.95
CA VAL A 26 21.27 9.04 1.90
C VAL A 26 20.81 7.68 1.38
N GLU A 27 21.48 6.63 1.81
CA GLU A 27 21.09 5.27 1.45
C GLU A 27 19.74 4.91 2.07
N ARG A 28 18.89 4.22 1.31
CA ARG A 28 17.64 3.63 1.79
C ARG A 28 17.72 2.12 1.65
N VAL A 29 17.61 1.40 2.77
CA VAL A 29 17.48 -0.05 2.76
C VAL A 29 16.02 -0.39 2.50
N MET A 30 15.77 -1.15 1.43
CA MET A 30 14.44 -1.60 1.06
C MET A 30 14.47 -3.11 0.85
N TRP A 31 13.49 -3.79 1.44
CA TRP A 31 13.19 -5.17 1.10
C TRP A 31 12.11 -5.17 0.03
N ILE A 32 12.40 -5.80 -1.11
CA ILE A 32 11.50 -5.94 -2.26
C ILE A 32 11.59 -7.41 -2.66
N ASP A 33 10.52 -8.17 -2.52
CA ASP A 33 10.47 -9.61 -2.81
C ASP A 33 11.07 -9.97 -4.17
N ALA A 34 10.75 -9.22 -5.22
CA ALA A 34 11.26 -9.42 -6.58
C ALA A 34 12.80 -9.24 -6.72
N LEU A 35 13.45 -8.60 -5.74
CA LEU A 35 14.89 -8.33 -5.73
C LEU A 35 15.63 -9.10 -4.63
N CYS A 36 14.99 -9.28 -3.47
CA CYS A 36 15.58 -9.87 -2.28
C CYS A 36 15.40 -11.39 -2.20
N ILE A 37 14.47 -11.95 -2.97
CA ILE A 37 14.28 -13.40 -3.09
C ILE A 37 14.77 -13.84 -4.47
N ASN A 38 15.63 -14.85 -4.52
CA ASN A 38 16.02 -15.45 -5.79
C ASN A 38 14.82 -16.19 -6.40
N GLN A 39 14.17 -15.54 -7.36
CA GLN A 39 12.96 -16.06 -8.00
C GLN A 39 13.19 -17.38 -8.77
N ALA A 40 14.44 -17.68 -9.14
CA ALA A 40 14.83 -18.90 -9.83
C ALA A 40 15.16 -20.08 -8.89
N ASP A 41 15.24 -19.85 -7.57
CA ASP A 41 15.51 -20.88 -6.58
C ASP A 41 14.24 -21.22 -5.80
N GLU A 42 13.61 -22.36 -6.15
CA GLU A 42 12.42 -22.85 -5.46
C GLU A 42 12.68 -23.11 -3.97
N LYS A 43 13.87 -23.59 -3.61
CA LYS A 43 14.20 -23.92 -2.21
C LYS A 43 14.35 -22.66 -1.36
N GLU A 44 14.91 -21.60 -1.94
CA GLU A 44 14.93 -20.29 -1.30
C GLU A 44 13.51 -19.76 -1.12
N LYS A 45 12.67 -19.81 -2.16
CA LYS A 45 11.27 -19.38 -2.08
C LYS A 45 10.48 -20.14 -1.01
N GLU A 46 10.64 -21.46 -0.93
CA GLU A 46 10.03 -22.29 0.13
C GLU A 46 10.46 -21.84 1.54
N THR A 47 11.65 -21.26 1.68
CA THR A 47 12.16 -20.75 2.96
C THR A 47 11.73 -19.29 3.20
N GLN A 48 11.72 -18.44 2.18
CA GLN A 48 11.46 -16.99 2.29
C GLN A 48 9.97 -16.66 2.38
N ILE A 49 9.10 -17.37 1.62
CA ILE A 49 7.66 -17.10 1.59
C ILE A 49 7.04 -17.19 3.00
N PRO A 50 7.33 -18.21 3.82
CA PRO A 50 6.84 -18.26 5.20
C PRO A 50 7.35 -17.13 6.10
N LEU A 51 8.50 -16.51 5.76
CA LEU A 51 9.09 -15.41 6.53
C LEU A 51 8.52 -14.04 6.17
N MET A 52 7.78 -13.91 5.06
CA MET A 52 7.24 -12.62 4.61
C MET A 52 6.42 -11.92 5.68
N GLY A 53 5.63 -12.68 6.46
CA GLY A 53 4.85 -12.10 7.54
C GLY A 53 5.72 -11.45 8.62
N HIS A 54 6.80 -12.13 9.03
CA HIS A 54 7.77 -11.55 9.97
C HIS A 54 8.47 -10.33 9.37
N ILE A 55 8.77 -10.34 8.07
CA ILE A 55 9.42 -9.20 7.40
C ILE A 55 8.50 -7.98 7.41
N TYR A 56 7.22 -8.13 7.05
CA TYR A 56 6.27 -7.01 7.08
C TYR A 56 6.05 -6.47 8.49
N THR A 57 5.91 -7.35 9.49
CA THR A 57 5.75 -6.95 10.88
C THR A 57 7.00 -6.29 11.47
N ALA A 58 8.20 -6.74 11.09
CA ALA A 58 9.46 -6.17 11.57
C ALA A 58 9.90 -4.92 10.78
N ALA A 59 9.26 -4.63 9.65
CA ALA A 59 9.60 -3.47 8.83
C ALA A 59 9.28 -2.17 9.58
N ARG A 60 10.22 -1.23 9.57
CA ARG A 60 9.97 0.13 10.08
C ARG A 60 8.81 0.82 9.36
N ARG A 61 8.63 0.50 8.07
CA ARG A 61 7.56 1.01 7.23
C ARG A 61 7.28 0.02 6.12
N VAL A 62 6.00 -0.23 5.85
CA VAL A 62 5.55 -0.96 4.67
C VAL A 62 4.97 0.06 3.69
N VAL A 63 5.43 0.02 2.45
CA VAL A 63 5.05 1.01 1.43
C VAL A 63 4.28 0.32 0.32
N ALA A 64 3.00 0.65 0.20
CA ALA A 64 2.19 0.30 -0.94
C ALA A 64 2.31 1.40 -2.00
N TRP A 65 3.17 1.17 -3.00
CA TRP A 65 3.32 2.08 -4.13
C TRP A 65 2.16 1.91 -5.11
N LEU A 66 1.35 2.95 -5.25
CA LEU A 66 0.16 2.96 -6.10
C LEU A 66 0.45 3.35 -7.55
N GLY A 67 1.70 3.68 -7.87
CA GLY A 67 2.07 4.26 -9.15
C GLY A 67 2.27 5.77 -9.07
N PRO A 68 2.69 6.40 -10.18
CA PRO A 68 2.73 7.85 -10.27
C PRO A 68 1.34 8.47 -10.09
N GLU A 69 1.28 9.78 -9.82
CA GLU A 69 0.02 10.52 -9.78
C GLU A 69 -0.83 10.23 -11.03
N PHE A 70 -2.11 9.99 -10.81
CA PHE A 70 -3.17 9.78 -11.79
C PHE A 70 -4.23 10.89 -11.66
N PRO A 71 -5.19 11.01 -12.59
CA PRO A 71 -6.28 11.97 -12.42
C PRO A 71 -6.93 11.82 -11.04
N ASN A 72 -7.28 12.93 -10.41
CA ASN A 72 -7.93 12.96 -9.09
C ASN A 72 -7.19 12.28 -7.93
N THR A 73 -5.91 11.88 -8.06
CA THR A 73 -5.13 11.29 -6.96
C THR A 73 -5.28 12.07 -5.64
N LYS A 74 -5.07 13.38 -5.67
CA LYS A 74 -5.19 14.26 -4.49
C LYS A 74 -6.62 14.34 -3.94
N LEU A 75 -7.63 14.24 -4.80
CA LEU A 75 -9.03 14.19 -4.36
C LEU A 75 -9.33 12.85 -3.69
N ALA A 76 -8.88 11.75 -4.29
CA ALA A 76 -9.06 10.40 -3.77
C ALA A 76 -8.41 10.25 -2.39
N PHE A 77 -7.11 10.57 -2.26
CA PHE A 77 -6.37 10.43 -1.01
C PHE A 77 -6.94 11.30 0.11
N ARG A 78 -7.30 12.56 -0.15
CA ARG A 78 -7.95 13.43 0.85
C ARG A 78 -9.32 12.91 1.27
N SER A 79 -10.10 12.38 0.33
CA SER A 79 -11.43 11.85 0.62
C SER A 79 -11.38 10.53 1.39
N LEU A 80 -10.41 9.65 1.06
CA LEU A 80 -10.12 8.43 1.81
C LEU A 80 -9.60 8.74 3.21
N GLU A 81 -8.70 9.71 3.34
CA GLU A 81 -8.22 10.17 4.66
C GLU A 81 -9.37 10.73 5.49
N TYR A 82 -10.24 11.55 4.90
CA TYR A 82 -11.41 12.07 5.58
C TYR A 82 -12.33 10.95 6.06
N LEU A 83 -12.64 9.98 5.19
CA LEU A 83 -13.43 8.79 5.50
C LEU A 83 -12.79 7.96 6.64
N GLY A 84 -11.48 7.73 6.56
CA GLY A 84 -10.71 7.00 7.57
C GLY A 84 -10.63 7.69 8.93
N ARG A 85 -10.83 9.02 8.99
CA ARG A 85 -11.00 9.77 10.25
C ARG A 85 -12.41 9.67 10.84
N GLN A 86 -13.39 9.19 10.07
CA GLN A 86 -14.77 9.03 10.56
C GLN A 86 -15.06 7.60 11.02
N LEU A 87 -14.43 6.59 10.39
CA LEU A 87 -14.82 5.19 10.51
C LEU A 87 -13.63 4.29 10.85
N GLU A 88 -13.90 3.26 11.65
CA GLU A 88 -13.00 2.15 11.92
C GLU A 88 -13.69 0.82 11.59
N TRP A 89 -12.94 -0.15 11.10
CA TRP A 89 -13.44 -1.52 10.94
C TRP A 89 -13.20 -2.30 12.23
N ALA A 90 -14.27 -2.67 12.93
CA ALA A 90 -14.21 -3.44 14.15
C ALA A 90 -15.31 -4.49 14.20
N SER A 91 -15.01 -5.69 14.69
CA SER A 91 -16.01 -6.76 14.88
C SER A 91 -16.85 -7.06 13.62
N GLY A 92 -16.22 -7.02 12.44
CA GLY A 92 -16.88 -7.39 11.17
C GLY A 92 -17.79 -6.32 10.57
N HIS A 93 -17.76 -5.08 11.05
CA HIS A 93 -18.51 -3.96 10.49
C HIS A 93 -17.79 -2.63 10.70
N PHE A 94 -18.21 -1.59 9.98
CA PHE A 94 -17.75 -0.22 10.24
C PHE A 94 -18.43 0.34 11.48
N ILE A 95 -17.67 1.04 12.31
CA ILE A 95 -18.13 1.80 13.47
C ILE A 95 -17.55 3.22 13.41
N PRO A 96 -18.19 4.22 14.05
CA PRO A 96 -17.64 5.56 14.07
C PRO A 96 -16.43 5.64 15.02
N LEU A 97 -15.38 6.37 14.61
CA LEU A 97 -14.24 6.64 15.47
C LEU A 97 -14.60 7.63 16.61
N PRO A 98 -13.88 7.60 17.74
CA PRO A 98 -13.96 8.65 18.74
C PRO A 98 -13.70 10.03 18.11
N GLY A 99 -14.65 10.95 18.24
CA GLY A 99 -14.54 12.30 17.64
C GLY A 99 -14.95 12.39 16.16
N ALA A 100 -15.47 11.31 15.57
CA ALA A 100 -16.07 11.38 14.23
C ALA A 100 -17.19 12.43 14.21
N THR A 101 -17.26 13.23 13.15
CA THR A 101 -18.34 14.21 12.95
C THR A 101 -19.51 13.63 12.15
N LYS A 102 -19.28 12.49 11.48
CA LYS A 102 -20.23 11.81 10.61
C LYS A 102 -20.69 10.48 11.20
N HIS A 103 -21.40 10.57 12.33
CA HIS A 103 -21.81 9.41 13.12
C HIS A 103 -22.80 8.46 12.44
N ARG A 104 -23.21 8.67 11.19
CA ARG A 104 -24.18 7.79 10.51
C ARG A 104 -23.65 7.15 9.24
N TRP A 105 -22.43 7.49 8.85
CA TRP A 105 -21.78 6.93 7.66
C TRP A 105 -21.48 5.43 7.77
N TYR A 106 -21.48 4.87 8.99
CA TYR A 106 -21.39 3.43 9.18
C TYR A 106 -22.73 2.71 8.95
N SER A 107 -23.85 3.45 8.97
CA SER A 107 -25.19 2.88 8.87
C SER A 107 -25.50 2.55 7.41
N LYS A 108 -26.08 1.38 7.14
CA LYS A 108 -26.55 0.98 5.80
C LYS A 108 -27.74 1.81 5.29
N VAL A 109 -28.17 2.82 6.04
CA VAL A 109 -29.37 3.61 5.78
C VAL A 109 -29.05 4.92 5.07
N GLU A 110 -27.86 5.48 5.30
CA GLU A 110 -27.39 6.70 4.65
C GLU A 110 -26.30 6.33 3.63
N GLU A 111 -26.52 6.67 2.36
CA GLU A 111 -25.44 6.64 1.37
C GLU A 111 -24.36 7.64 1.78
N LEU A 112 -23.10 7.30 1.49
CA LEU A 112 -22.01 8.25 1.70
C LEU A 112 -22.24 9.47 0.80
N PRO A 113 -22.35 10.69 1.35
CA PRO A 113 -22.76 11.88 0.61
C PRO A 113 -21.57 12.48 -0.15
N PHE A 114 -20.87 11.65 -0.90
CA PHE A 114 -19.77 12.05 -1.77
C PHE A 114 -20.32 12.43 -3.15
N GLU A 115 -19.75 13.50 -3.72
CA GLU A 115 -20.05 13.93 -5.08
C GLU A 115 -19.51 12.91 -6.11
N GLU A 116 -19.98 13.00 -7.35
CA GLU A 116 -19.66 12.05 -8.43
C GLU A 116 -18.16 11.99 -8.74
N ASP A 117 -17.46 13.12 -8.60
CA ASP A 117 -16.02 13.24 -8.80
C ASP A 117 -15.23 12.45 -7.73
N VAL A 118 -15.67 12.47 -6.48
CA VAL A 118 -15.09 11.68 -5.39
C VAL A 118 -15.30 10.19 -5.62
N TRP A 119 -16.50 9.78 -6.05
CA TRP A 119 -16.76 8.39 -6.41
C TRP A 119 -15.90 7.92 -7.59
N THR A 120 -15.72 8.77 -8.59
CA THR A 120 -14.80 8.53 -9.71
C THR A 120 -13.37 8.35 -9.20
N ALA A 121 -12.92 9.22 -8.31
CA ALA A 121 -11.58 9.16 -7.72
C ALA A 121 -11.36 7.88 -6.89
N PHE A 122 -12.38 7.41 -6.15
CA PHE A 122 -12.32 6.13 -5.45
C PHE A 122 -12.25 4.94 -6.40
N TYR A 123 -13.01 4.98 -7.50
CA TYR A 123 -12.96 3.96 -8.53
C TYR A 123 -11.57 3.89 -9.16
N GLU A 124 -10.96 5.03 -9.49
CA GLU A 124 -9.59 5.11 -10.03
C GLU A 124 -8.57 4.46 -9.09
N VAL A 125 -8.65 4.71 -7.78
CA VAL A 125 -7.80 4.04 -6.77
C VAL A 125 -8.05 2.53 -6.73
N TYR A 126 -9.31 2.11 -6.63
CA TYR A 126 -9.68 0.70 -6.52
C TYR A 126 -9.28 -0.12 -7.76
N SER A 127 -9.27 0.52 -8.93
CA SER A 127 -8.88 -0.08 -10.20
C SER A 127 -7.37 -0.22 -10.39
N LEU A 128 -6.54 0.28 -9.47
CA LEU A 128 -5.09 0.10 -9.56
C LEU A 128 -4.70 -1.38 -9.41
N ASP A 129 -3.74 -1.82 -10.22
CA ASP A 129 -3.23 -3.21 -10.23
C ASP A 129 -2.83 -3.69 -8.84
N TRP A 130 -2.35 -2.79 -7.98
CA TRP A 130 -1.95 -3.11 -6.62
C TRP A 130 -3.11 -3.73 -5.83
N PHE A 131 -4.33 -3.17 -5.91
CA PHE A 131 -5.53 -3.70 -5.22
C PHE A 131 -6.01 -5.05 -5.77
N GLN A 132 -5.57 -5.44 -6.96
CA GLN A 132 -5.91 -6.73 -7.58
C GLN A 132 -4.97 -7.86 -7.13
N ARG A 133 -3.93 -7.58 -6.35
CA ARG A 133 -2.96 -8.58 -5.87
C ARG A 133 -3.55 -9.35 -4.69
N LEU A 134 -3.39 -10.68 -4.72
CA LEU A 134 -3.86 -11.60 -3.67
C LEU A 134 -3.32 -11.25 -2.27
N TRP A 135 -2.12 -10.66 -2.19
CA TRP A 135 -1.39 -10.45 -0.94
C TRP A 135 -1.58 -9.06 -0.32
N VAL A 136 -2.43 -8.20 -0.91
CA VAL A 136 -2.75 -6.84 -0.41
C VAL A 136 -3.08 -6.81 1.07
N LEU A 137 -3.94 -7.73 1.50
CA LEU A 137 -4.38 -7.78 2.90
C LEU A 137 -3.22 -8.09 3.84
N GLN A 138 -2.30 -8.99 3.45
CA GLN A 138 -1.14 -9.29 4.29
C GLN A 138 -0.17 -8.12 4.36
N GLU A 139 0.08 -7.45 3.23
CA GLU A 139 0.96 -6.28 3.17
C GLU A 139 0.46 -5.15 4.09
N ILE A 140 -0.82 -4.78 4.00
CA ILE A 140 -1.40 -3.72 4.84
C ILE A 140 -1.56 -4.18 6.29
N GLN A 141 -2.20 -5.33 6.52
CA GLN A 141 -2.59 -5.73 7.86
C GLN A 141 -1.37 -6.02 8.74
N LEU A 142 -0.32 -6.63 8.19
CA LEU A 142 0.89 -6.95 8.95
C LEU A 142 1.83 -5.74 9.10
N GLY A 143 1.74 -4.76 8.21
CA GLY A 143 2.40 -3.47 8.39
C GLY A 143 1.72 -2.59 9.46
N GLU A 144 0.46 -2.87 9.80
CA GLU A 144 -0.34 -2.13 10.79
C GLU A 144 -0.22 -0.60 10.59
N SER A 145 0.04 0.16 11.67
CA SER A 145 0.24 1.62 11.65
C SER A 145 1.49 2.07 10.86
N ASN A 146 2.37 1.14 10.47
CA ASN A 146 3.55 1.43 9.66
C ASN A 146 3.29 1.23 8.16
N ALA A 147 2.11 0.76 7.75
CA ALA A 147 1.73 0.67 6.34
C ALA A 147 1.28 2.03 5.81
N VAL A 148 1.85 2.45 4.68
CA VAL A 148 1.50 3.69 3.98
C VAL A 148 1.20 3.40 2.52
N LEU A 149 0.07 3.91 2.03
CA LEU A 149 -0.26 3.96 0.61
C LEU A 149 0.25 5.29 0.05
N THR A 150 1.05 5.25 -1.01
CA THR A 150 1.57 6.48 -1.61
C THR A 150 1.67 6.41 -3.12
N SER A 151 1.53 7.60 -3.73
CA SER A 151 1.93 7.92 -5.11
C SER A 151 2.96 9.07 -5.14
N GLU A 152 3.35 9.56 -3.96
CA GLU A 152 4.26 10.68 -3.75
C GLU A 152 5.64 10.19 -3.26
N PRO A 153 6.73 10.90 -3.60
CA PRO A 153 8.10 10.51 -3.23
C PRO A 153 8.42 10.68 -1.74
N ASP A 154 7.72 11.57 -1.03
CA ASP A 154 8.07 11.97 0.34
C ASP A 154 7.32 11.14 1.40
N ILE A 155 7.88 9.96 1.71
CA ILE A 155 7.48 9.13 2.87
C ILE A 155 8.66 8.65 3.70
#